data_AF-A0A7R9Z8M5-F1
#
_entry.id   AF-A0A7R9Z8M5-F1
#
_cell.length_a   1.000
_cell.length_b   1.000
_cell.length_c   1.000
_cell.angle_alpha   90.00
_cell.angle_beta   90.00
_cell.angle_gamma   90.00
#
_symmetry.space_group_name_H-M   'P 1'
#
loop_
_entity.id
_entity.type
_entity.pdbx_description
1 polymer ?
#
loop_
_entity_poly.entity_id
_entity_poly.type
_entity_poly.pdbx_seq_one_letter_code
_entity_poly.pdbx_strand_id
1 'polypeptide(L)'
;EYVENNDKVETLMRFLLTIEEGLILIFVETKRSADYLEDVLCGKGFPACSIHGDKGQREREEALWSFKNGRTPVMVATDVASRGLDIPNVTQVVNFDLPTNIDDYVHRIGRTGRAGNTGAALSFINERNSGIARDLRDMLEENDQEVPNWLNQMSSYGGGGRGGGGGGRRRGGGGGSFGGRDYRTHGGGGGGSGGGGGSRGGGGGGYGG
;
A
#
# COMPACT_ATOMS: atom_id res chain seq x y z
N GLU A 1 13.74 9.12 -8.42
CA GLU A 1 13.85 10.03 -9.58
C GLU A 1 12.49 10.63 -9.93
N TYR A 2 12.48 11.85 -10.44
CA TYR A 2 11.28 12.44 -11.04
C TYR A 2 11.15 11.91 -12.47
N VAL A 3 10.06 11.21 -12.79
CA VAL A 3 9.87 10.54 -14.08
C VAL A 3 8.41 10.60 -14.51
N GLU A 4 8.15 11.19 -15.68
CA GLU A 4 6.83 11.21 -16.28
C GLU A 4 6.37 9.81 -16.68
N ASN A 5 5.05 9.56 -16.65
CA ASN A 5 4.51 8.20 -16.88
C ASN A 5 4.96 7.57 -18.21
N ASN A 6 5.09 8.38 -19.26
CA ASN A 6 5.50 7.91 -20.58
C ASN A 6 6.98 7.49 -20.62
N ASP A 7 7.80 8.03 -19.72
CA ASP A 7 9.25 7.83 -19.70
C ASP A 7 9.68 6.76 -18.69
N LYS A 8 8.77 6.28 -17.82
CA LYS A 8 9.06 5.27 -16.79
C LYS A 8 9.65 3.98 -17.36
N VAL A 9 9.12 3.50 -18.48
CA VAL A 9 9.56 2.26 -19.11
C VAL A 9 10.99 2.40 -19.64
N GLU A 10 11.29 3.50 -20.33
CA GLU A 10 12.63 3.77 -20.84
C GLU A 10 13.64 3.96 -19.70
N THR A 11 13.25 4.72 -18.68
CA THR A 11 14.09 4.97 -17.50
C THR A 11 14.39 3.67 -16.75
N LEU A 12 13.38 2.80 -16.57
CA LEU A 12 13.56 1.48 -16.00
C LEU A 12 14.57 0.66 -16.80
N MET A 13 14.44 0.60 -18.14
CA MET A 13 15.38 -0.16 -18.97
C MET A 13 16.81 0.34 -18.82
N ARG A 14 17.01 1.66 -18.82
CA ARG A 14 18.34 2.26 -18.59
C ARG A 14 18.90 1.84 -17.24
N PHE A 15 18.09 1.87 -16.19
CA PHE A 15 18.49 1.40 -14.87
C PHE A 15 18.84 -0.10 -14.88
N LEU A 16 18.01 -0.96 -15.48
CA LEU A 16 18.28 -2.39 -15.56
C LEU A 16 19.60 -2.72 -16.28
N LEU A 17 19.98 -1.92 -17.29
CA LEU A 17 21.27 -2.08 -17.99
C LEU A 17 22.49 -1.72 -17.14
N THR A 18 22.31 -1.00 -16.03
CA THR A 18 23.40 -0.67 -15.09
C THR A 18 23.65 -1.77 -14.06
N ILE A 19 22.77 -2.77 -13.98
CA ILE A 19 22.85 -3.85 -13.00
C ILE A 19 23.52 -5.05 -13.65
N GLU A 20 24.69 -5.43 -13.13
CA GLU A 20 25.43 -6.60 -13.62
C GLU A 20 24.85 -7.91 -13.08
N GLU A 21 24.55 -7.96 -11.78
CA GLU A 21 24.07 -9.16 -11.09
C GLU A 21 23.04 -8.84 -9.99
N GLY A 22 22.24 -9.83 -9.66
CA GLY A 22 21.30 -9.79 -8.53
C GLY A 22 19.85 -9.98 -8.92
N LEU A 23 18.98 -9.88 -7.91
CA LEU A 23 17.54 -10.03 -8.05
C LEU A 23 16.88 -8.67 -7.89
N ILE A 24 15.96 -8.34 -8.79
CA ILE A 24 15.31 -7.05 -8.88
C ILE A 24 13.80 -7.23 -8.69
N LEU A 25 13.24 -6.58 -7.68
CA LEU A 25 11.80 -6.58 -7.43
C LEU A 25 11.20 -5.23 -7.81
N ILE A 26 10.30 -5.25 -8.79
CA ILE A 26 9.61 -4.07 -9.32
C ILE A 26 8.18 -4.06 -8.81
N PHE A 27 7.79 -3.00 -8.11
CA PHE A 27 6.42 -2.79 -7.66
C PHE A 27 5.63 -1.91 -8.62
N VAL A 28 4.46 -2.41 -9.01
CA VAL A 28 3.47 -1.70 -9.84
C VAL A 28 2.11 -1.64 -9.13
N GLU A 29 1.27 -0.68 -9.50
CA GLU A 29 -0.02 -0.49 -8.84
C GLU A 29 -1.04 -1.58 -9.21
N THR A 30 -1.10 -1.96 -10.50
CA THR A 30 -2.16 -2.83 -11.01
C THR A 30 -1.61 -4.14 -11.58
N LYS A 31 -2.44 -5.19 -11.50
CA LYS A 31 -2.17 -6.49 -12.14
C LYS A 31 -1.92 -6.38 -13.65
N ARG A 32 -2.68 -5.52 -14.34
CA ARG A 32 -2.51 -5.30 -15.78
C ARG A 32 -1.17 -4.66 -16.09
N SER A 33 -0.73 -3.71 -15.25
CA SER A 33 0.60 -3.11 -15.37
C SER A 33 1.70 -4.16 -15.14
N ALA A 34 1.47 -5.14 -14.25
CA ALA A 34 2.43 -6.20 -13.98
C ALA A 34 2.65 -7.10 -15.20
N ASP A 35 1.58 -7.61 -15.80
CA ASP A 35 1.65 -8.42 -17.03
C ASP A 35 2.23 -7.60 -18.19
N TYR A 36 1.76 -6.37 -18.39
CA TYR A 36 2.26 -5.50 -19.45
C TYR A 36 3.77 -5.24 -19.33
N LEU A 37 4.24 -4.94 -18.11
CA LEU A 37 5.65 -4.65 -17.89
C LEU A 37 6.51 -5.91 -18.05
N GLU A 38 6.04 -7.07 -17.60
CA GLU A 38 6.69 -8.36 -17.89
C GLU A 38 6.86 -8.57 -19.40
N ASP A 39 5.79 -8.43 -20.18
CA ASP A 39 5.82 -8.61 -21.64
C ASP A 39 6.81 -7.66 -22.31
N VAL A 40 6.80 -6.39 -21.89
CA VAL A 40 7.72 -5.36 -22.41
C VAL A 40 9.17 -5.70 -22.08
N LEU A 41 9.46 -6.12 -20.85
CA LEU A 41 10.80 -6.48 -20.40
C LEU A 41 11.33 -7.72 -21.14
N CYS A 42 10.51 -8.77 -21.22
CA CYS A 42 10.83 -9.99 -21.95
C CYS A 42 11.06 -9.70 -23.45
N GLY A 43 10.22 -8.88 -24.07
CA GLY A 43 10.39 -8.45 -25.47
C GLY A 43 11.66 -7.62 -25.72
N LYS A 44 12.27 -7.07 -24.67
CA LYS A 44 13.54 -6.32 -24.72
C LYS A 44 14.74 -7.15 -24.27
N GLY A 45 14.54 -8.44 -23.99
CA GLY A 45 15.61 -9.36 -23.61
C GLY A 45 15.93 -9.40 -22.12
N PHE A 46 15.12 -8.78 -21.26
CA PHE A 46 15.25 -8.93 -19.81
C PHE A 46 14.40 -10.13 -19.36
N PRO A 47 15.00 -11.21 -18.82
CA PRO A 47 14.21 -12.33 -18.33
C PRO A 47 13.42 -11.91 -17.09
N ALA A 48 12.11 -11.79 -17.25
CA ALA A 48 11.21 -11.29 -16.22
C ALA A 48 10.05 -12.26 -15.95
N CYS A 49 9.44 -12.14 -14.78
CA CYS A 49 8.19 -12.82 -14.44
C CYS A 49 7.29 -11.87 -13.64
N SER A 50 5.96 -12.04 -13.70
CA SER A 50 5.03 -11.27 -12.86
C SER A 50 4.32 -12.09 -11.79
N ILE A 51 3.98 -11.44 -10.68
CA ILE A 51 3.16 -11.99 -9.59
C ILE A 51 2.09 -10.98 -9.17
N HIS A 52 0.83 -11.36 -9.31
CA HIS A 52 -0.31 -10.54 -8.91
C HIS A 52 -1.52 -11.39 -8.49
N GLY A 53 -2.58 -10.71 -8.00
CA GLY A 53 -3.84 -11.31 -7.52
C GLY A 53 -4.42 -12.40 -8.41
N ASP A 54 -4.51 -12.12 -9.71
CA ASP A 54 -5.13 -13.01 -10.71
C ASP A 54 -4.26 -14.22 -11.15
N LYS A 55 -2.97 -14.27 -10.81
CA LYS A 55 -2.15 -15.47 -11.08
C LYS A 55 -2.60 -16.60 -10.16
N GLY A 56 -2.78 -17.80 -10.72
CA GLY A 56 -3.08 -19.01 -9.96
C GLY A 56 -1.91 -19.42 -9.06
N GLN A 57 -2.18 -20.24 -8.05
CA GLN A 57 -1.16 -20.67 -7.08
C GLN A 57 0.06 -21.31 -7.78
N ARG A 58 -0.17 -22.19 -8.76
CA ARG A 58 0.89 -22.84 -9.53
C ARG A 58 1.76 -21.83 -10.28
N GLU A 59 1.15 -20.85 -10.95
CA GLU A 59 1.89 -19.82 -11.69
C GLU A 59 2.74 -18.96 -10.75
N ARG A 60 2.21 -18.65 -9.55
CA ARG A 60 2.96 -17.93 -8.51
C ARG A 60 4.16 -18.73 -8.02
N GLU A 61 3.98 -20.02 -7.77
CA GLU A 61 5.07 -20.91 -7.35
C GLU A 61 6.15 -21.06 -8.43
N GLU A 62 5.75 -21.20 -9.69
CA GLU A 62 6.65 -21.26 -10.84
C GLU A 62 7.43 -19.95 -11.01
N ALA A 63 6.77 -18.79 -10.94
CA ALA A 63 7.42 -17.48 -11.01
C ALA A 63 8.40 -17.25 -9.85
N LEU A 64 8.00 -17.57 -8.62
CA LEU A 64 8.88 -17.51 -7.44
C LEU A 64 10.09 -18.42 -7.58
N TRP A 65 9.88 -19.65 -8.04
CA TRP A 65 10.96 -20.60 -8.25
C TRP A 65 11.93 -20.12 -9.33
N SER A 66 11.42 -19.62 -10.46
CA SER A 66 12.22 -19.06 -11.54
C SER A 66 13.06 -17.87 -11.07
N PHE A 67 12.46 -16.95 -10.30
CA PHE A 67 13.12 -15.79 -9.72
C PHE A 67 14.18 -16.17 -8.69
N LYS A 68 13.87 -17.06 -7.74
CA LYS A 68 14.80 -17.53 -6.71
C LYS A 68 16.05 -18.19 -7.30
N ASN A 69 15.90 -18.87 -8.44
CA ASN A 69 17.02 -19.51 -9.15
C ASN A 69 17.72 -18.59 -10.16
N GLY A 70 17.33 -17.30 -10.24
CA GLY A 70 17.94 -16.33 -11.16
C GLY A 70 17.62 -16.58 -12.65
N ARG A 71 16.67 -17.46 -12.99
CA ARG A 71 16.25 -17.68 -14.39
C ARG A 71 15.50 -16.47 -14.94
N THR A 72 14.71 -15.84 -14.09
CA THR A 72 14.03 -14.57 -14.33
C THR A 72 14.42 -13.61 -13.21
N PRO A 73 15.60 -12.94 -13.27
CA PRO A 73 16.10 -12.12 -12.16
C PRO A 73 15.29 -10.85 -11.93
N VAL A 74 14.35 -10.51 -12.81
CA VAL A 74 13.41 -9.39 -12.64
C VAL A 74 12.03 -9.91 -12.32
N MET A 75 11.47 -9.52 -11.18
CA MET A 75 10.09 -9.83 -10.79
C MET A 75 9.26 -8.57 -10.73
N VAL A 76 8.13 -8.55 -11.44
CA VAL A 76 7.15 -7.47 -11.37
C VAL A 76 5.99 -7.90 -10.48
N ALA A 77 5.67 -7.13 -9.44
CA ALA A 77 4.68 -7.51 -8.44
C ALA A 77 3.75 -6.37 -8.01
N THR A 78 2.55 -6.74 -7.58
CA THR A 78 1.67 -5.83 -6.81
C THR A 78 1.82 -6.08 -5.31
N ASP A 79 1.51 -5.08 -4.48
CA ASP A 79 1.64 -5.19 -3.01
C ASP A 79 0.88 -6.38 -2.44
N VAL A 80 -0.37 -6.56 -2.88
CA VAL A 80 -1.25 -7.63 -2.41
C VAL A 80 -0.63 -9.00 -2.67
N ALA A 81 0.04 -9.17 -3.80
CA ALA A 81 0.61 -10.45 -4.16
C ALA A 81 1.96 -10.70 -3.50
N SER A 82 2.72 -9.65 -3.16
CA SER A 82 4.00 -9.79 -2.44
C SER A 82 3.85 -10.10 -0.94
N ARG A 83 2.70 -9.77 -0.34
CA ARG A 83 2.44 -10.03 1.09
C ARG A 83 2.20 -11.51 1.32
N GLY A 84 2.95 -12.10 2.24
CA GLY A 84 2.85 -13.52 2.59
C GLY A 84 3.60 -14.47 1.65
N LEU A 85 4.22 -13.96 0.59
CA LEU A 85 5.17 -14.74 -0.21
C LEU A 85 6.57 -14.63 0.39
N ASP A 86 7.24 -15.78 0.48
CA ASP A 86 8.66 -15.87 0.82
C ASP A 86 9.51 -15.44 -0.40
N ILE A 87 9.56 -14.14 -0.65
CA ILE A 87 10.44 -13.53 -1.65
C ILE A 87 11.82 -13.37 -1.00
N PRO A 88 12.91 -13.85 -1.63
CA PRO A 88 14.25 -13.72 -1.09
C PRO A 88 14.65 -12.25 -0.92
N ASN A 89 15.68 -11.98 -0.12
CA ASN A 89 16.27 -10.64 -0.08
C ASN A 89 16.79 -10.28 -1.47
N VAL A 90 16.24 -9.21 -2.04
CA VAL A 90 16.61 -8.74 -3.38
C VAL A 90 17.75 -7.73 -3.29
N THR A 91 18.54 -7.59 -4.35
CA THR A 91 19.61 -6.58 -4.40
C THR A 91 19.06 -5.20 -4.72
N GLN A 92 17.97 -5.16 -5.48
CA GLN A 92 17.36 -3.93 -5.97
C GLN A 92 15.85 -3.97 -5.81
N VAL A 93 15.28 -2.88 -5.30
CA VAL A 93 13.84 -2.64 -5.31
C VAL A 93 13.55 -1.46 -6.24
N VAL A 94 12.55 -1.60 -7.10
CA VAL A 94 12.07 -0.50 -7.95
C VAL A 94 10.60 -0.23 -7.66
N ASN A 95 10.28 0.96 -7.16
CA ASN A 95 8.91 1.45 -7.14
C ASN A 95 8.61 2.08 -8.51
N PHE A 96 8.14 1.26 -9.46
CA PHE A 96 7.70 1.75 -10.76
C PHE A 96 6.48 2.65 -10.60
N ASP A 97 5.53 2.23 -9.76
CA ASP A 97 4.46 3.08 -9.24
C ASP A 97 4.62 3.21 -7.73
N LEU A 98 4.68 4.43 -7.21
CA LEU A 98 4.72 4.65 -5.76
C LEU A 98 3.42 4.19 -5.09
N PRO A 99 3.51 3.67 -3.85
CA PRO A 99 2.31 3.46 -3.04
C PRO A 99 1.72 4.81 -2.62
N THR A 100 0.48 4.77 -2.13
CA THR A 100 -0.25 5.98 -1.69
C THR A 100 0.08 6.41 -0.26
N ASN A 101 0.73 5.55 0.52
CA ASN A 101 1.12 5.81 1.91
C ASN A 101 2.58 5.38 2.16
N ILE A 102 3.20 6.00 3.16
CA ILE A 102 4.62 5.81 3.48
C ILE A 102 4.93 4.45 4.10
N ASP A 103 4.00 3.86 4.86
CA ASP A 103 4.20 2.55 5.48
C ASP A 103 4.40 1.46 4.42
N ASP A 104 3.58 1.47 3.37
CA ASP A 104 3.73 0.56 2.24
C ASP A 104 5.05 0.80 1.50
N TYR A 105 5.48 2.05 1.36
CA TYR A 105 6.78 2.37 0.78
C TYR A 105 7.92 1.73 1.58
N VAL A 106 7.91 1.89 2.90
CA VAL A 106 8.89 1.29 3.82
C VAL A 106 8.87 -0.24 3.71
N HIS A 107 7.69 -0.87 3.66
CA HIS A 107 7.58 -2.32 3.47
C HIS A 107 8.14 -2.81 2.14
N ARG A 108 8.00 -2.03 1.07
CA ARG A 108 8.55 -2.35 -0.26
C ARG A 108 10.06 -2.26 -0.26
N ILE A 109 10.64 -1.13 0.19
CA ILE A 109 12.10 -0.98 0.21
C ILE A 109 12.75 -1.93 1.22
N GLY A 110 12.04 -2.32 2.28
CA GLY A 110 12.49 -3.33 3.24
C GLY A 110 12.67 -4.74 2.67
N ARG A 111 12.45 -4.96 1.37
CA ARG A 111 12.78 -6.18 0.62
C ARG A 111 14.25 -6.27 0.22
N THR A 112 15.00 -5.16 0.29
CA THR A 112 16.44 -5.12 0.06
C THR A 112 17.21 -4.75 1.34
N GLY A 113 18.54 -4.76 1.29
CA GLY A 113 19.39 -4.23 2.36
C GLY A 113 19.41 -5.03 3.67
N ARG A 114 19.13 -6.34 3.62
CA ARG A 114 19.10 -7.21 4.81
C ARG A 114 20.39 -8.03 4.98
N ALA A 115 20.68 -8.44 6.22
CA ALA A 115 21.78 -9.33 6.59
C ALA A 115 23.19 -8.84 6.21
N GLY A 116 23.42 -7.52 6.28
CA GLY A 116 24.74 -6.92 6.02
C GLY A 116 25.06 -6.68 4.54
N ASN A 117 24.18 -7.06 3.62
CA ASN A 117 24.32 -6.76 2.20
C ASN A 117 23.75 -5.37 1.91
N THR A 118 24.49 -4.54 1.16
CA THR A 118 23.98 -3.27 0.64
C THR A 118 22.92 -3.54 -0.42
N GLY A 119 21.77 -2.91 -0.26
CA GLY A 119 20.67 -2.93 -1.21
C GLY A 119 20.32 -1.52 -1.63
N ALA A 120 19.74 -1.34 -2.82
CA ALA A 120 19.29 -0.04 -3.27
C ALA A 120 17.83 -0.05 -3.71
N ALA A 121 17.19 1.11 -3.57
CA ALA A 121 15.80 1.33 -3.92
C ALA A 121 15.67 2.51 -4.89
N LEU A 122 15.20 2.24 -6.11
CA LEU A 122 14.84 3.25 -7.09
C LEU A 122 13.33 3.51 -7.01
N SER A 123 12.90 4.76 -7.04
CA SER A 123 11.48 5.10 -7.00
C SER A 123 11.15 6.17 -8.03
N PHE A 124 10.13 5.92 -8.86
CA PHE A 124 9.64 6.88 -9.85
C PHE A 124 8.52 7.73 -9.26
N ILE A 125 8.71 9.04 -9.33
CA ILE A 125 7.79 10.03 -8.75
C ILE A 125 7.38 11.01 -9.85
N ASN A 126 6.11 11.39 -9.88
CA ASN A 126 5.62 12.53 -10.66
C ASN A 126 4.52 13.27 -9.91
N GLU A 127 3.93 14.29 -10.53
CA GLU A 127 2.90 15.15 -9.92
C GLU A 127 1.73 14.38 -9.27
N ARG A 128 1.40 13.19 -9.79
CA ARG A 128 0.34 12.34 -9.25
C ARG A 128 0.65 11.78 -7.87
N ASN A 129 1.93 11.77 -7.48
CA ASN A 129 2.41 11.27 -6.19
C ASN A 129 2.59 12.39 -5.14
N SER A 130 2.06 13.59 -5.38
CA SER A 130 2.14 14.72 -4.44
C SER A 130 1.63 14.39 -3.03
N GLY A 131 0.68 13.46 -2.90
CA GLY A 131 0.13 13.03 -1.61
C GLY A 131 1.14 12.35 -0.67
N ILE A 132 2.13 11.61 -1.19
CA ILE A 132 3.17 10.93 -0.40
C ILE A 132 4.48 11.73 -0.33
N ALA A 133 4.61 12.79 -1.14
CA ALA A 133 5.87 13.51 -1.31
C ALA A 133 6.43 14.12 -0.02
N ARG A 134 5.55 14.59 0.88
CA ARG A 134 5.97 15.15 2.17
C ARG A 134 6.56 14.08 3.08
N ASP A 135 5.81 12.99 3.29
CA ASP A 135 6.24 11.90 4.16
C ASP A 135 7.51 11.23 3.63
N LEU A 136 7.64 11.13 2.30
CA LEU A 136 8.85 10.60 1.67
C LEU A 136 10.06 11.52 1.87
N ARG A 137 9.89 12.84 1.75
CA ARG A 137 10.95 13.81 2.04
C ARG A 137 11.41 13.67 3.49
N ASP A 138 10.46 13.72 4.42
CA ASP A 138 10.73 13.67 5.86
C ASP A 138 11.47 12.37 6.21
N MET A 139 11.04 11.23 5.63
CA MET A 139 11.74 9.95 5.81
C MET A 139 13.17 9.94 5.24
N LEU A 140 13.41 10.53 4.06
CA LEU A 140 14.76 10.61 3.51
C LEU A 140 15.68 11.45 4.41
N GLU A 141 15.17 12.57 4.92
CA GLU A 141 15.91 13.47 5.81
C GLU A 141 16.20 12.82 7.17
N GLU A 142 15.24 12.09 7.75
CA GLU A 142 15.42 11.33 9.00
C GLU A 142 16.44 10.19 8.89
N ASN A 143 16.71 9.69 7.67
CA ASN A 143 17.63 8.57 7.42
C ASN A 143 18.93 9.02 6.73
N ASP A 144 19.28 10.32 6.84
CA ASP A 144 20.49 10.92 6.29
C ASP A 144 20.69 10.65 4.78
N GLN A 145 19.59 10.54 4.03
CA GLN A 145 19.62 10.37 2.57
C GLN A 145 19.58 11.74 1.87
N GLU A 146 20.21 11.82 0.69
CA GLU A 146 20.15 13.02 -0.13
C GLU A 146 18.72 13.27 -0.62
N VAL A 147 18.16 14.42 -0.25
CA VAL A 147 16.83 14.85 -0.68
C VAL A 147 16.93 15.64 -1.99
N PRO A 148 16.34 15.16 -3.10
CA PRO A 148 16.39 15.90 -4.35
C PRO A 148 15.63 17.24 -4.28
N ASN A 149 16.18 18.28 -4.91
CA ASN A 149 15.57 19.62 -4.90
C ASN A 149 14.12 19.66 -5.41
N TRP A 150 13.78 18.85 -6.42
CA TRP A 150 12.42 18.76 -6.95
C TRP A 150 11.44 18.15 -5.93
N LEU A 151 11.90 17.27 -5.03
CA LEU A 151 11.08 16.69 -3.97
C LEU A 151 10.79 17.72 -2.87
N ASN A 152 11.77 18.59 -2.56
CA ASN A 152 11.56 19.74 -1.67
C ASN A 152 10.49 20.70 -2.21
N GLN A 153 10.50 20.96 -3.52
CA GLN A 153 9.47 21.78 -4.15
C GLN A 153 8.10 21.08 -4.10
N MET A 154 8.02 19.83 -4.56
CA MET A 154 6.77 19.05 -4.58
C MET A 154 6.11 18.93 -3.19
N SER A 155 6.91 18.66 -2.16
CA SER A 155 6.43 18.55 -0.78
C SER A 155 5.99 19.89 -0.17
N SER A 156 6.44 21.01 -0.72
CA SER A 156 6.02 22.36 -0.30
C SER A 156 4.64 22.75 -0.87
N TYR A 157 4.31 22.29 -2.09
CA TYR A 157 3.01 22.57 -2.72
C TYR A 157 1.89 21.62 -2.24
N GLY A 158 2.21 20.47 -1.67
CA GLY A 158 1.24 19.50 -1.11
C GLY A 158 0.55 19.94 0.19
N GLY A 159 0.95 21.09 0.77
CA GLY A 159 0.39 21.63 2.03
C GLY A 159 -1.00 22.29 1.91
N GLY A 160 -1.67 22.17 0.78
CA GLY A 160 -2.92 22.86 0.45
C GLY A 160 -4.18 22.01 0.58
N GLY A 161 -4.33 21.17 1.60
CA GLY A 161 -5.64 20.62 1.94
C GLY A 161 -5.66 19.21 2.49
N ARG A 162 -5.62 19.10 3.83
CA ARG A 162 -6.47 18.25 4.69
C ARG A 162 -5.85 18.18 6.10
N GLY A 163 -6.52 18.82 7.07
CA GLY A 163 -6.41 18.48 8.50
C GLY A 163 -5.72 19.49 9.42
N GLY A 164 -6.49 20.09 10.33
CA GLY A 164 -6.05 20.94 11.45
C GLY A 164 -6.75 22.32 11.40
N GLY A 165 -7.86 22.59 12.07
CA GLY A 165 -8.09 22.38 13.50
C GLY A 165 -7.63 23.61 14.28
N GLY A 166 -8.54 24.55 14.56
CA GLY A 166 -8.33 25.61 15.56
C GLY A 166 -8.31 27.04 15.03
N GLY A 167 -9.46 27.70 15.02
CA GLY A 167 -9.54 29.13 14.70
C GLY A 167 -10.96 29.69 14.79
N GLY A 168 -11.73 29.26 15.79
CA GLY A 168 -13.06 29.79 16.06
C GLY A 168 -12.99 31.28 16.39
N ARG A 169 -13.24 32.13 15.39
CA ARG A 169 -13.53 33.55 15.58
C ARG A 169 -14.92 33.68 16.20
N ARG A 170 -15.03 33.51 17.53
CA ARG A 170 -16.19 34.02 18.28
C ARG A 170 -16.03 35.53 18.43
N ARG A 171 -16.51 36.25 17.42
CA ARG A 171 -16.86 37.67 17.53
C ARG A 171 -18.18 37.73 18.31
N GLY A 172 -18.16 38.45 19.43
CA GLY A 172 -19.23 38.43 20.41
C GLY A 172 -20.53 39.14 20.01
N GLY A 173 -21.47 39.11 20.96
CA GLY A 173 -22.53 40.11 21.09
C GLY A 173 -23.96 39.56 21.06
N GLY A 174 -24.62 39.58 22.22
CA GLY A 174 -26.02 40.04 22.32
C GLY A 174 -27.16 39.02 22.34
N GLY A 175 -27.72 38.79 23.54
CA GLY A 175 -29.13 39.10 23.85
C GLY A 175 -30.29 38.26 23.26
N GLY A 176 -31.20 37.83 24.15
CA GLY A 176 -32.60 37.43 23.87
C GLY A 176 -32.81 35.91 23.86
N SER A 177 -33.40 35.29 24.90
CA SER A 177 -34.83 35.17 25.21
C SER A 177 -35.63 34.31 24.21
N PHE A 178 -36.55 33.51 24.77
CA PHE A 178 -37.56 32.63 24.16
C PHE A 178 -37.03 31.25 23.69
N GLY A 179 -37.58 30.08 24.06
CA GLY A 179 -38.83 29.73 24.75
C GLY A 179 -39.32 28.37 24.20
N GLY A 180 -39.80 27.47 25.07
CA GLY A 180 -40.50 26.22 24.69
C GLY A 180 -39.89 24.97 25.34
N ARG A 181 -40.18 24.65 26.60
CA ARG A 181 -41.43 24.08 27.18
C ARG A 181 -41.55 22.58 26.94
N ASP A 182 -41.05 21.83 27.92
CA ASP A 182 -41.31 20.42 28.15
C ASP A 182 -42.81 20.17 28.41
N TYR A 183 -43.35 19.11 27.82
CA TYR A 183 -44.63 18.51 28.21
C TYR A 183 -44.41 17.04 28.56
N ARG A 184 -44.51 16.74 29.86
CA ARG A 184 -44.89 15.42 30.36
C ARG A 184 -46.36 15.48 30.78
N THR A 185 -47.23 14.79 30.05
CA THR A 185 -48.56 14.34 30.52
C THR A 185 -48.87 13.05 29.74
N HIS A 186 -48.67 11.85 30.30
CA HIS A 186 -49.56 11.07 31.18
C HIS A 186 -50.81 10.49 30.49
N GLY A 187 -50.95 9.16 30.57
CA GLY A 187 -52.14 8.36 30.26
C GLY A 187 -52.00 7.57 28.95
N GLY A 188 -52.04 6.24 28.91
CA GLY A 188 -52.32 5.23 29.92
C GLY A 188 -52.62 3.90 29.22
N GLY A 189 -52.41 2.79 29.95
CA GLY A 189 -52.94 1.45 29.63
C GLY A 189 -52.12 0.66 28.60
N GLY A 190 -51.69 -0.57 28.86
CA GLY A 190 -51.94 -1.46 29.99
C GLY A 190 -51.44 -2.87 29.65
N GLY A 191 -51.21 -3.65 30.71
CA GLY A 191 -51.14 -5.12 30.71
C GLY A 191 -49.85 -5.71 30.13
N GLY A 192 -49.00 -6.40 30.87
CA GLY A 192 -49.21 -7.13 32.11
C GLY A 192 -48.81 -8.59 31.88
N SER A 193 -47.90 -9.08 32.73
CA SER A 193 -47.67 -10.46 33.21
C SER A 193 -47.65 -11.61 32.19
N GLY A 194 -46.76 -12.59 32.27
CA GLY A 194 -45.95 -13.11 33.37
C GLY A 194 -45.18 -14.32 32.82
N GLY A 195 -44.10 -14.72 33.48
CA GLY A 195 -44.02 -16.01 34.18
C GLY A 195 -43.97 -17.20 33.20
N GLY A 196 -42.89 -17.94 33.03
CA GLY A 196 -41.93 -18.40 34.03
C GLY A 196 -41.78 -19.91 33.84
N GLY A 197 -40.55 -20.40 34.00
CA GLY A 197 -40.27 -21.78 34.40
C GLY A 197 -40.13 -22.81 33.28
N GLY A 198 -39.16 -23.71 33.48
CA GLY A 198 -39.35 -25.11 33.14
C GLY A 198 -38.21 -25.77 32.38
N SER A 199 -37.35 -26.46 33.12
CA SER A 199 -36.33 -27.41 32.67
C SER A 199 -36.87 -28.65 31.94
N ARG A 200 -35.91 -29.44 31.43
CA ARG A 200 -35.93 -30.86 30.97
C ARG A 200 -36.18 -31.00 29.46
N GLY A 201 -35.46 -31.81 28.69
CA GLY A 201 -34.43 -32.82 28.96
C GLY A 201 -34.20 -33.68 27.70
N GLY A 202 -33.23 -34.61 27.77
CA GLY A 202 -33.03 -35.73 26.83
C GLY A 202 -32.09 -35.42 25.65
N GLY A 203 -31.11 -36.23 25.24
CA GLY A 203 -30.80 -37.62 25.56
C GLY A 203 -30.50 -38.40 24.24
N GLY A 204 -29.41 -39.17 24.20
CA GLY A 204 -29.05 -40.15 23.15
C GLY A 204 -28.23 -39.55 22.00
N GLY A 205 -27.02 -40.01 21.64
CA GLY A 205 -26.62 -41.39 21.27
C GLY A 205 -26.69 -41.52 19.73
N GLY A 206 -25.78 -42.05 18.93
CA GLY A 206 -24.51 -42.75 19.08
C GLY A 206 -23.96 -43.09 17.67
N TYR A 207 -22.73 -43.63 17.62
CA TYR A 207 -22.06 -44.47 16.62
C TYR A 207 -22.51 -44.54 15.13
N GLY A 208 -21.51 -44.65 14.24
CA GLY A 208 -21.55 -45.57 13.10
C GLY A 208 -21.05 -45.02 11.76
N GLY A 209 -19.98 -45.62 11.22
CA GLY A 209 -19.59 -45.54 9.81
C GLY A 209 -18.12 -45.20 9.59
#